data_AF-A0A953ENX7-F1
#
_entry.id   AF-A0A953ENX7-F1
#
_cell.length_a   1.000
_cell.length_b   1.000
_cell.length_c   1.000
_cell.angle_alpha   90.00
_cell.angle_beta   90.00
_cell.angle_gamma   90.00
#
_symmetry.space_group_name_H-M   'P 1'
#
loop_
_entity.id
_entity.type
_entity.pdbx_description
1 polymer ?
#
loop_
_entity_poly.entity_id
_entity_poly.type
_entity_poly.pdbx_seq_one_letter_code
_entity_poly.pdbx_strand_id
1 'polypeptide(L)'
;MLRQYAPQSAILAFTPLNTGSPMQDWCRHLQQNPMRRRELEEFAILGDVVVRIADEIEAEPVDKVKILSLEYAVKVLGDETDALEFVRCVRAIASPDAGQYELQQIASHYYGEIRRRGIPEVLKEMGMLGMEMSAVTAPLSGRELNVFESRPFLMKLSRADKRRSREAAKSCLPLPEPTPNFDAEMDSVMHRIGCQKITRMITDEFEEYYLSDGDKSLEELDRDFLTFESLEQYDENGTINIRMNGGQSAVVAFDFECEIDASYLPSDVRGLSSIISHLFVGHQMGGSEARKAREFIAESRPEMIPFKYSVDAAGRPFSDNEFDEWLTLRLEQIYYRQVVRTVRKVRSIRNSSFEYLSENEINPDYDEMQYVAGVCRVLWQKMRGDFHIRSLRSASYQDLYLRLRGTKDTAAVAELKKTAFAAYKERNEISLKEFTALNTVAKSQEARLANQISAAARKWIRTVEEASMGRLRFLKFALYNDPEAKGFTRQEKQRLWDSVRNRESELKAEMNAKQSQQMLFGQPALVKIVHAA
;
A
#
# COMPACT_ATOMS: atom_id res chain seq x y z
N MET A 1 -20.88 6.32 -26.52
CA MET A 1 -19.59 6.94 -26.17
C MET A 1 -18.67 6.02 -25.39
N LEU A 2 -19.02 5.49 -24.20
CA LEU A 2 -18.17 4.50 -23.49
C LEU A 2 -17.76 3.30 -24.37
N ARG A 3 -18.68 2.74 -25.19
CA ARG A 3 -18.38 1.64 -26.13
C ARG A 3 -17.36 1.98 -27.23
N GLN A 4 -17.21 3.27 -27.54
CA GLN A 4 -16.36 3.75 -28.61
C GLN A 4 -14.97 4.13 -28.09
N TYR A 5 -14.92 4.74 -26.89
CA TYR A 5 -13.68 5.28 -26.31
C TYR A 5 -13.05 4.39 -25.23
N ALA A 6 -13.82 3.52 -24.58
CA ALA A 6 -13.35 2.56 -23.58
C ALA A 6 -14.11 1.21 -23.72
N PRO A 7 -13.97 0.48 -24.85
CA PRO A 7 -14.72 -0.75 -25.13
C PRO A 7 -14.47 -1.89 -24.13
N GLN A 8 -13.37 -1.83 -23.38
CA GLN A 8 -12.99 -2.78 -22.34
C GLN A 8 -13.42 -2.34 -20.94
N SER A 9 -14.15 -1.22 -20.80
CA SER A 9 -14.61 -0.72 -19.50
C SER A 9 -15.60 -1.70 -18.86
N ALA A 10 -15.38 -2.01 -17.59
CA ALA A 10 -16.33 -2.80 -16.79
C ALA A 10 -17.70 -2.10 -16.65
N ILE A 11 -17.77 -0.77 -16.76
CA ILE A 11 -19.02 0.02 -16.73
C ILE A 11 -19.97 -0.39 -17.88
N LEU A 12 -19.42 -0.81 -19.02
CA LEU A 12 -20.21 -1.31 -20.15
C LEU A 12 -20.92 -2.62 -19.86
N ALA A 13 -20.50 -3.36 -18.83
CA ALA A 13 -21.17 -4.57 -18.37
C ALA A 13 -22.48 -4.25 -17.61
N PHE A 14 -22.60 -3.06 -17.01
CA PHE A 14 -23.74 -2.65 -16.18
C PHE A 14 -24.65 -1.62 -16.86
N THR A 15 -24.33 -1.20 -18.09
CA THR A 15 -25.14 -0.25 -18.86
C THR A 15 -26.01 -0.98 -19.88
N PRO A 16 -27.33 -1.15 -19.64
CA PRO A 16 -28.20 -1.85 -20.58
C PRO A 16 -28.33 -1.11 -21.90
N LEU A 17 -28.54 -1.87 -22.97
CA LEU A 17 -28.76 -1.35 -24.31
C LEU A 17 -30.06 -0.58 -24.38
N ASN A 18 -30.01 0.75 -24.51
CA ASN A 18 -31.22 1.52 -24.73
C ASN A 18 -31.84 1.18 -26.09
N THR A 19 -32.94 0.45 -26.05
CA THR A 19 -33.74 0.00 -27.18
C THR A 19 -35.14 0.60 -27.15
N GLY A 20 -35.37 1.57 -26.26
CA GLY A 20 -36.64 2.28 -26.08
C GLY A 20 -37.66 1.54 -25.22
N SER A 21 -37.30 0.39 -24.64
CA SER A 21 -38.17 -0.38 -23.74
C SER A 21 -37.34 -0.99 -22.62
N PRO A 22 -37.49 -0.54 -21.35
CA PRO A 22 -36.62 -0.96 -20.24
C PRO A 22 -36.47 -2.48 -20.08
N MET A 23 -37.52 -3.24 -20.40
CA MET A 23 -37.51 -4.70 -20.32
C MET A 23 -36.74 -5.35 -21.49
N GLN A 24 -36.85 -4.78 -22.70
CA GLN A 24 -36.11 -5.27 -23.87
C GLN A 24 -34.64 -4.83 -23.83
N ASP A 25 -34.35 -3.70 -23.20
CA ASP A 25 -33.01 -3.16 -23.00
C ASP A 25 -32.16 -4.15 -22.19
N TRP A 26 -32.73 -4.65 -21.10
CA TRP A 26 -32.09 -5.63 -20.21
C TRP A 26 -31.96 -7.01 -20.87
N CYS A 27 -33.03 -7.51 -21.50
CA CYS A 27 -32.99 -8.81 -22.18
C CYS A 27 -31.98 -8.83 -23.33
N ARG A 28 -31.90 -7.75 -24.13
CA ARG A 28 -30.95 -7.64 -25.25
C ARG A 28 -29.51 -7.48 -24.75
N HIS A 29 -29.32 -6.81 -23.60
CA HIS A 29 -28.03 -6.71 -22.93
C HIS A 29 -27.51 -8.05 -22.40
N LEU A 30 -28.38 -8.83 -21.74
CA LEU A 30 -28.08 -10.19 -21.26
C LEU A 30 -27.81 -11.18 -22.40
N GLN A 31 -28.51 -11.05 -23.53
CA GLN A 31 -28.28 -11.87 -24.73
C GLN A 31 -26.91 -11.61 -25.37
N GLN A 32 -26.40 -10.38 -25.31
CA GLN A 32 -25.09 -10.03 -25.88
C GLN A 32 -23.92 -10.34 -24.94
N ASN A 33 -24.18 -10.53 -23.64
CA ASN A 33 -23.15 -10.83 -22.62
C ASN A 33 -23.47 -12.13 -21.86
N PRO A 34 -23.61 -13.29 -22.53
CA PRO A 34 -24.12 -14.52 -21.92
C PRO A 34 -23.24 -15.06 -20.79
N MET A 35 -21.93 -14.83 -20.84
CA MET A 35 -20.97 -15.24 -19.81
C MET A 35 -21.00 -14.34 -18.55
N ARG A 36 -21.58 -13.15 -18.63
CA ARG A 36 -21.67 -12.17 -17.52
C ARG A 36 -23.06 -12.11 -16.88
N ARG A 37 -23.95 -13.02 -17.26
CA ARG A 37 -25.30 -13.14 -16.69
C ARG A 37 -25.27 -13.47 -15.19
N ARG A 38 -24.33 -14.34 -14.78
CA ARG A 38 -24.07 -14.69 -13.38
C ARG A 38 -23.61 -13.46 -12.56
N GLU A 39 -22.74 -12.63 -13.14
CA GLU A 39 -22.26 -11.36 -12.57
C GLU A 39 -23.35 -10.26 -12.49
N LEU A 40 -24.50 -10.42 -13.14
CA LEU A 40 -25.62 -9.46 -13.04
C LEU A 40 -26.72 -9.94 -12.08
N GLU A 41 -26.74 -11.24 -11.75
CA GLU A 41 -27.64 -11.84 -10.77
C GLU A 41 -27.08 -11.74 -9.33
N GLU A 42 -25.74 -11.67 -9.19
CA GLU A 42 -25.02 -11.57 -7.90
C GLU A 42 -24.74 -10.12 -7.43
N PHE A 43 -24.93 -9.12 -8.29
CA PHE A 43 -24.53 -7.74 -8.05
C PHE A 43 -25.72 -6.78 -8.13
N ALA A 44 -25.83 -5.87 -7.17
CA ALA A 44 -26.82 -4.80 -7.08
C ALA A 44 -26.16 -3.43 -7.22
N ILE A 45 -26.82 -2.48 -7.89
CA ILE A 45 -26.36 -1.10 -8.01
C ILE A 45 -27.03 -0.27 -6.90
N LEU A 46 -26.23 0.31 -6.01
CA LEU A 46 -26.67 1.19 -4.94
C LEU A 46 -26.03 2.57 -5.16
N GLY A 47 -26.77 3.46 -5.84
CA GLY A 47 -26.25 4.77 -6.24
C GLY A 47 -25.08 4.62 -7.22
N ASP A 48 -23.91 5.14 -6.83
CA ASP A 48 -22.67 5.12 -7.63
C ASP A 48 -21.75 3.93 -7.30
N VAL A 49 -22.27 2.91 -6.62
CA VAL A 49 -21.52 1.75 -6.17
C VAL A 49 -22.19 0.45 -6.61
N VAL A 50 -21.42 -0.49 -7.17
CA VAL A 50 -21.87 -1.87 -7.41
C VAL A 50 -21.48 -2.73 -6.23
N VAL A 51 -22.48 -3.34 -5.63
CA VAL A 51 -22.37 -4.18 -4.44
C VAL A 51 -22.68 -5.62 -4.83
N ARG A 52 -21.83 -6.56 -4.44
CA ARG A 52 -22.08 -7.98 -4.59
C ARG A 52 -22.70 -8.53 -3.31
N ILE A 53 -23.79 -9.28 -3.42
CA ILE A 53 -24.31 -10.07 -2.30
C ILE A 53 -23.48 -11.35 -2.25
N ALA A 54 -22.63 -11.45 -1.22
CA ALA A 54 -21.83 -12.64 -0.98
C ALA A 54 -22.57 -13.56 0.00
N ASP A 55 -22.86 -14.79 -0.43
CA ASP A 55 -23.23 -15.86 0.49
C ASP A 55 -21.96 -16.31 1.25
N GLU A 56 -22.04 -16.47 2.57
CA GLU A 56 -20.96 -16.88 3.49
C GLU A 56 -20.52 -18.35 3.33
N ILE A 57 -20.63 -18.93 2.13
CA ILE A 57 -19.77 -20.06 1.79
C ILE A 57 -18.48 -19.42 1.27
N GLU A 58 -17.56 -19.15 2.20
CA GLU A 58 -16.26 -18.54 1.90
C GLU A 58 -15.61 -19.25 0.72
N ALA A 59 -15.53 -18.59 -0.43
CA ALA A 59 -14.63 -19.03 -1.50
C ALA A 59 -13.21 -19.05 -0.91
N GLU A 60 -12.47 -20.14 -1.15
CA GLU A 60 -11.12 -20.32 -0.62
C GLU A 60 -10.30 -19.04 -0.86
N PRO A 61 -9.43 -18.63 0.08
CA PRO A 61 -8.67 -17.37 -0.02
C PRO A 61 -7.89 -17.21 -1.33
N VAL A 62 -7.62 -18.31 -2.03
CA VAL A 62 -7.00 -18.36 -3.35
C VAL A 62 -7.88 -17.74 -4.45
N ASP A 63 -9.21 -17.93 -4.39
CA ASP A 63 -10.15 -17.43 -5.41
C ASP A 63 -10.37 -15.92 -5.30
N LYS A 64 -9.96 -15.31 -4.18
CA LYS A 64 -9.97 -13.86 -3.94
C LYS A 64 -8.71 -13.16 -4.49
N VAL A 65 -7.60 -13.89 -4.73
CA VAL A 65 -6.35 -13.30 -5.24
C VAL A 65 -6.37 -13.25 -6.77
N LYS A 66 -6.64 -12.06 -7.33
CA LYS A 66 -6.68 -11.82 -8.80
C LYS A 66 -5.45 -12.30 -9.58
N ILE A 67 -4.26 -12.29 -8.97
CA ILE A 67 -2.99 -12.70 -9.58
C ILE A 67 -2.82 -14.24 -9.61
N LEU A 68 -3.57 -14.96 -8.78
CA LEU A 68 -3.61 -16.44 -8.72
C LEU A 68 -4.80 -17.03 -9.47
N SER A 69 -5.65 -16.20 -10.09
CA SER A 69 -6.71 -16.71 -10.94
C SER A 69 -6.11 -17.41 -12.16
N LEU A 70 -6.78 -18.49 -12.59
CA LEU A 70 -6.35 -19.24 -13.76
C LEU A 70 -6.30 -18.35 -15.01
N GLU A 71 -7.28 -17.44 -15.15
CA GLU A 71 -7.33 -16.48 -16.26
C GLU A 71 -6.11 -15.56 -16.31
N TYR A 72 -5.65 -15.08 -15.14
CA TYR A 72 -4.45 -14.25 -15.05
C TYR A 72 -3.19 -15.06 -15.36
N ALA A 73 -3.09 -16.28 -14.82
CA ALA A 73 -1.96 -17.17 -15.06
C ALA A 73 -1.84 -17.55 -16.54
N VAL A 74 -2.94 -17.91 -17.21
CA VAL A 74 -2.99 -18.21 -18.65
C VAL A 74 -2.58 -16.98 -19.47
N LYS A 75 -3.06 -15.79 -19.09
CA LYS A 75 -2.67 -14.54 -19.77
C LYS A 75 -1.17 -14.25 -19.68
N VAL A 76 -0.53 -14.62 -18.57
CA VAL A 76 0.90 -14.32 -18.31
C VAL A 76 1.81 -15.43 -18.85
N LEU A 77 1.42 -16.69 -18.75
CA LEU A 77 2.24 -17.85 -19.11
C LEU A 77 1.98 -18.34 -20.54
N GLY A 78 0.82 -18.00 -21.12
CA GLY A 78 0.47 -18.31 -22.51
C GLY A 78 0.03 -19.75 -22.77
N ASP A 79 0.18 -20.64 -21.79
CA ASP A 79 -0.26 -22.03 -21.83
C ASP A 79 -1.12 -22.40 -20.61
N GLU A 80 -2.13 -23.22 -20.83
CA GLU A 80 -3.10 -23.62 -19.81
C GLU A 80 -2.53 -24.65 -18.84
N THR A 81 -1.65 -25.55 -19.32
CA THR A 81 -1.05 -26.57 -18.45
C THR A 81 -0.03 -25.98 -17.49
N ASP A 82 0.81 -25.06 -17.99
CA ASP A 82 1.74 -24.31 -17.16
C ASP A 82 1.03 -23.41 -16.14
N ALA A 83 -0.12 -22.82 -16.52
CA ALA A 83 -0.93 -22.01 -15.62
C ALA A 83 -1.59 -22.81 -14.49
N LEU A 84 -2.09 -24.01 -14.79
CA LEU A 84 -2.63 -24.93 -13.78
C LEU A 84 -1.54 -25.38 -12.79
N GLU A 85 -0.37 -25.77 -13.30
CA GLU A 85 0.74 -26.19 -12.46
C GLU A 85 1.32 -25.02 -11.65
N PHE A 86 1.33 -23.80 -12.19
CA PHE A 86 1.71 -22.61 -11.44
C PHE A 86 0.82 -22.39 -10.21
N VAL A 87 -0.50 -22.38 -10.39
CA VAL A 87 -1.47 -22.17 -9.30
C VAL A 87 -1.36 -23.29 -8.27
N ARG A 88 -1.24 -24.54 -8.73
CA ARG A 88 -1.05 -25.71 -7.87
C ARG A 88 0.24 -25.61 -7.05
N CYS A 89 1.35 -25.20 -7.65
CA CYS A 89 2.61 -25.05 -6.95
C CYS A 89 2.55 -23.94 -5.90
N VAL A 90 1.92 -22.79 -6.19
CA VAL A 90 1.75 -21.73 -5.18
C VAL A 90 0.92 -22.23 -3.99
N ARG A 91 -0.14 -23.00 -4.24
CA ARG A 91 -0.94 -23.65 -3.16
C ARG A 91 -0.11 -24.63 -2.34
N ALA A 92 0.75 -25.42 -2.98
CA ALA A 92 1.59 -26.41 -2.31
C ALA A 92 2.75 -25.78 -1.50
N ILE A 93 3.21 -24.59 -1.92
CA ILE A 93 4.27 -23.84 -1.24
C ILE A 93 3.70 -23.07 -0.03
N ALA A 94 2.48 -22.56 -0.16
CA ALA A 94 1.80 -21.84 0.91
C ALA A 94 1.28 -22.78 2.00
N SER A 95 1.13 -22.25 3.22
CA SER A 95 0.42 -22.95 4.30
C SER A 95 -1.06 -23.13 3.93
N PRO A 96 -1.74 -24.22 4.35
CA PRO A 96 -3.20 -24.34 4.18
C PRO A 96 -3.99 -23.19 4.81
N ASP A 97 -3.42 -22.52 5.83
CA ASP A 97 -4.00 -21.34 6.49
C ASP A 97 -3.51 -20.01 5.90
N ALA A 98 -2.80 -20.02 4.76
CA ALA A 98 -2.17 -18.83 4.22
C ALA A 98 -3.22 -17.79 3.78
N GLY A 99 -3.03 -16.56 4.24
CA GLY A 99 -3.92 -15.44 3.92
C GLY A 99 -3.76 -14.95 2.48
N GLN A 100 -4.73 -14.15 2.02
CA GLN A 100 -4.74 -13.55 0.68
C GLN A 100 -3.45 -12.78 0.35
N TYR A 101 -2.90 -12.04 1.31
CA TYR A 101 -1.69 -11.25 1.15
C TYR A 101 -0.44 -12.11 0.90
N GLU A 102 -0.30 -13.21 1.63
CA GLU A 102 0.86 -14.11 1.55
C GLU A 102 0.87 -14.83 0.20
N LEU A 103 -0.29 -15.33 -0.21
CA LEU A 103 -0.51 -15.93 -1.52
C LEU A 103 -0.16 -14.95 -2.67
N GLN A 104 -0.56 -13.68 -2.54
CA GLN A 104 -0.24 -12.65 -3.52
C GLN A 104 1.26 -12.34 -3.58
N GLN A 105 1.95 -12.29 -2.45
CA GLN A 105 3.40 -12.07 -2.41
C GLN A 105 4.17 -13.21 -3.08
N ILE A 106 3.81 -14.46 -2.74
CA ILE A 106 4.44 -15.66 -3.30
C ILE A 106 4.23 -15.67 -4.82
N ALA A 107 3.00 -15.48 -5.29
CA ALA A 107 2.69 -15.45 -6.71
C ALA A 107 3.44 -14.32 -7.45
N SER A 108 3.44 -13.10 -6.88
CA SER A 108 4.14 -11.94 -7.45
C SER A 108 5.65 -12.15 -7.58
N HIS A 109 6.27 -12.77 -6.56
CA HIS A 109 7.67 -13.15 -6.60
C HIS A 109 7.96 -14.10 -7.76
N TYR A 110 7.20 -15.18 -7.89
CA TYR A 110 7.44 -16.19 -8.93
C TYR A 110 7.10 -15.69 -10.35
N TYR A 111 6.09 -14.83 -10.53
CA TYR A 111 5.92 -14.12 -11.81
C TYR A 111 7.10 -13.18 -12.13
N GLY A 112 7.76 -12.63 -11.11
CA GLY A 112 9.00 -11.88 -11.24
C GLY A 112 10.17 -12.75 -11.70
N GLU A 113 10.29 -13.96 -11.13
CA GLU A 113 11.33 -14.94 -11.49
C GLU A 113 11.13 -15.53 -12.90
N ILE A 114 9.90 -15.89 -13.25
CA ILE A 114 9.55 -16.42 -14.58
C ILE A 114 9.97 -15.46 -15.69
N ARG A 115 9.78 -14.15 -15.48
CA ARG A 115 10.21 -13.11 -16.43
C ARG A 115 11.72 -12.99 -16.59
N ARG A 116 12.51 -13.45 -15.62
CA ARG A 116 13.98 -13.36 -15.66
C ARG A 116 14.65 -14.65 -16.11
N ARG A 117 14.10 -15.80 -15.73
CA ARG A 117 14.74 -17.13 -15.87
C ARG A 117 14.00 -18.07 -16.82
N GLY A 118 12.76 -17.74 -17.17
CA GLY A 118 11.90 -18.57 -18.04
C GLY A 118 10.99 -19.52 -17.25
N ILE A 119 9.88 -19.90 -17.90
CA ILE A 119 8.80 -20.71 -17.32
C ILE A 119 9.25 -22.10 -16.83
N PRO A 120 9.97 -22.94 -17.62
CA PRO A 120 10.19 -24.34 -17.25
C PRO A 120 11.15 -24.51 -16.07
N GLU A 121 12.14 -23.62 -15.92
CA GLU A 121 13.09 -23.66 -14.79
C GLU A 121 12.39 -23.30 -13.48
N VAL A 122 11.57 -22.25 -13.50
CA VAL A 122 10.90 -21.75 -12.30
C VAL A 122 9.76 -22.68 -11.87
N LEU A 123 8.96 -23.21 -12.80
CA LEU A 123 7.91 -24.18 -12.46
C LEU A 123 8.50 -25.47 -11.89
N LYS A 124 9.64 -25.94 -12.40
CA LYS A 124 10.33 -27.12 -11.84
C LYS A 124 10.80 -26.86 -10.41
N GLU A 125 11.39 -25.70 -10.14
CA GLU A 125 11.79 -25.31 -8.78
C GLU A 125 10.60 -25.16 -7.84
N MET A 126 9.52 -24.51 -8.30
CA MET A 126 8.28 -24.37 -7.54
C MET A 126 7.65 -25.73 -7.23
N GLY A 127 7.66 -26.66 -8.18
CA GLY A 127 7.16 -28.02 -7.98
C GLY A 127 7.96 -28.79 -6.94
N MET A 128 9.30 -28.72 -6.99
CA MET A 128 10.17 -29.35 -5.99
C MET A 128 9.95 -28.74 -4.60
N LEU A 129 9.87 -27.41 -4.51
CA LEU A 129 9.62 -26.72 -3.25
C LEU A 129 8.24 -27.04 -2.69
N GLY A 130 7.21 -27.10 -3.54
CA GLY A 130 5.85 -27.48 -3.16
C GLY A 130 5.78 -28.92 -2.64
N MET A 131 6.55 -29.85 -3.21
CA MET A 131 6.65 -31.23 -2.71
C MET A 131 7.31 -31.30 -1.33
N GLU A 132 8.41 -30.55 -1.12
CA GLU A 132 9.09 -30.48 0.18
C GLU A 132 8.19 -29.84 1.25
N MET A 133 7.52 -28.74 0.91
CA MET A 133 6.60 -28.04 1.81
C MET A 133 5.38 -28.91 2.15
N SER A 134 4.78 -29.57 1.16
CA SER A 134 3.66 -30.50 1.38
C SER A 134 4.05 -31.70 2.25
N ALA A 135 5.30 -32.16 2.18
CA ALA A 135 5.81 -33.21 3.06
C ALA A 135 5.99 -32.74 4.52
N VAL A 136 6.21 -31.44 4.72
CA VAL A 136 6.35 -30.81 6.05
C VAL A 136 4.99 -30.39 6.62
N THR A 137 4.04 -29.97 5.78
CA THR A 137 2.70 -29.46 6.18
C THR A 137 1.60 -30.52 6.14
N ALA A 138 1.90 -31.77 5.79
CA ALA A 138 0.95 -32.86 5.85
C ALA A 138 0.30 -32.96 7.25
N PRO A 139 -1.04 -33.04 7.35
CA PRO A 139 -1.73 -33.01 8.63
C PRO A 139 -1.32 -34.19 9.53
N LEU A 140 -1.33 -33.92 10.84
CA LEU A 140 -0.94 -34.83 11.95
C LEU A 140 -1.61 -36.22 11.93
N SER A 141 -2.66 -36.43 11.13
CA SER A 141 -3.31 -37.73 10.93
C SER A 141 -2.40 -38.80 10.29
N GLY A 142 -1.26 -38.42 9.70
CA GLY A 142 -0.24 -39.36 9.20
C GLY A 142 0.86 -39.75 10.21
N ARG A 143 0.86 -39.18 11.42
CA ARG A 143 1.89 -39.39 12.46
C ARG A 143 1.25 -39.76 13.81
N GLU A 144 0.31 -40.70 13.82
CA GLU A 144 -0.27 -41.22 15.06
C GLU A 144 0.77 -42.02 15.86
N LEU A 145 1.51 -41.33 16.74
CA LEU A 145 1.82 -41.88 18.06
C LEU A 145 0.63 -41.55 18.95
N ASN A 146 -0.14 -42.57 19.29
CA ASN A 146 -1.29 -42.48 20.21
C ASN A 146 -0.87 -41.84 21.54
N VAL A 147 -1.10 -40.54 21.68
CA VAL A 147 -1.13 -39.86 22.97
C VAL A 147 -2.59 -39.55 23.26
N PHE A 148 -3.22 -40.40 24.05
CA PHE A 148 -4.52 -40.11 24.66
C PHE A 148 -4.35 -38.93 25.62
N GLU A 149 -4.70 -37.72 25.20
CA GLU A 149 -4.93 -36.61 26.12
C GLU A 149 -6.15 -36.92 26.99
N SER A 150 -5.88 -37.43 28.17
CA SER A 150 -6.86 -37.51 29.25
C SER A 150 -7.02 -36.12 29.85
N ARG A 151 -8.27 -35.65 29.97
CA ARG A 151 -8.64 -34.39 30.64
C ARG A 151 -7.82 -34.17 31.93
N PRO A 152 -7.29 -32.97 32.20
CA PRO A 152 -6.49 -32.74 33.39
C PRO A 152 -7.37 -32.82 34.63
N PHE A 153 -7.27 -33.93 35.37
CA PHE A 153 -7.62 -33.93 36.77
C PHE A 153 -6.61 -33.06 37.51
N LEU A 154 -7.10 -32.14 38.35
CA LEU A 154 -6.29 -31.37 39.31
C LEU A 154 -5.42 -32.30 40.15
N MET A 155 -4.19 -32.52 39.69
CA MET A 155 -3.23 -33.40 40.34
C MET A 155 -2.60 -32.59 41.48
N LYS A 156 -3.06 -32.85 42.72
CA LYS A 156 -2.42 -32.30 43.91
C LYS A 156 -0.95 -32.73 43.92
N LEU A 157 -0.03 -31.76 43.91
CA LEU A 157 1.42 -31.97 44.03
C LEU A 157 1.73 -33.02 45.11
N SER A 158 2.54 -34.01 44.75
CA SER A 158 3.04 -35.06 45.65
C SER A 158 3.68 -34.44 46.90
N ARG A 159 3.63 -35.15 48.04
CA ARG A 159 4.33 -34.72 49.27
C ARG A 159 5.83 -34.49 49.03
N ALA A 160 6.44 -35.21 48.09
CA ALA A 160 7.83 -35.02 47.70
C ALA A 160 8.07 -33.72 46.93
N ASP A 161 7.15 -33.34 46.03
CA ASP A 161 7.29 -32.13 45.21
C ASP A 161 6.94 -30.87 45.99
N LYS A 162 6.00 -30.95 46.95
CA LYS A 162 5.78 -29.89 47.94
C LYS A 162 6.98 -29.71 48.88
N ARG A 163 7.77 -30.75 49.12
CA ARG A 163 9.03 -30.63 49.87
C ARG A 163 10.11 -29.95 49.02
N ARG A 164 10.28 -30.37 47.77
CA ARG A 164 11.21 -29.72 46.82
C ARG A 164 10.88 -28.25 46.59
N SER A 165 9.61 -27.87 46.46
CA SER A 165 9.22 -26.46 46.29
C SER A 165 9.48 -25.64 47.56
N ARG A 166 9.32 -26.23 48.75
CA ARG A 166 9.63 -25.58 50.03
C ARG A 166 11.12 -25.48 50.30
N GLU A 167 11.92 -26.43 49.83
CA GLU A 167 13.37 -26.38 49.90
C GLU A 167 13.94 -25.35 48.91
N ALA A 168 13.39 -25.27 47.70
CA ALA A 168 13.72 -24.22 46.72
C ALA A 168 13.33 -22.82 47.21
N ALA A 169 12.16 -22.68 47.87
CA ALA A 169 11.74 -21.41 48.47
C ALA A 169 12.64 -20.94 49.62
N LYS A 170 13.36 -21.87 50.28
CA LYS A 170 14.34 -21.54 51.32
C LYS A 170 15.71 -21.13 50.76
N SER A 171 16.00 -21.46 49.50
CA SER A 171 17.26 -21.10 48.82
C SER A 171 17.15 -19.85 47.93
N CYS A 172 15.96 -19.27 47.79
CA CYS A 172 15.78 -18.00 47.08
C CYS A 172 16.29 -16.85 47.96
N LEU A 173 17.24 -16.08 47.42
CA LEU A 173 17.65 -14.81 48.03
C LEU A 173 16.41 -13.89 48.16
N PRO A 174 16.30 -13.10 49.25
CA PRO A 174 15.22 -12.13 49.37
C PRO A 174 15.25 -11.18 48.16
N LEU A 175 14.07 -10.81 47.69
CA LEU A 175 13.92 -9.80 46.63
C LEU A 175 14.68 -8.52 47.06
N PRO A 176 15.37 -7.84 46.13
CA PRO A 176 16.04 -6.57 46.42
C PRO A 176 15.06 -5.58 47.05
N GLU A 177 15.53 -4.76 48.00
CA GLU A 177 14.68 -3.73 48.58
C GLU A 177 14.15 -2.78 47.48
N PRO A 178 12.88 -2.34 47.57
CA PRO A 178 12.27 -1.42 46.62
C PRO A 178 13.16 -0.20 46.43
N THR A 179 13.44 0.17 45.17
CA THR A 179 14.24 1.35 44.87
C THR A 179 13.31 2.57 44.77
N PRO A 180 13.27 3.43 45.80
CA PRO A 180 12.25 4.48 45.91
C PRO A 180 12.26 5.47 44.75
N ASN A 181 13.39 5.61 44.05
CA ASN A 181 13.53 6.54 42.93
C ASN A 181 12.78 6.05 41.68
N PHE A 182 12.87 4.74 41.41
CA PHE A 182 12.29 4.14 40.20
C PHE A 182 10.79 3.90 40.39
N ASP A 183 10.40 3.49 41.60
CA ASP A 183 8.99 3.28 41.94
C ASP A 183 8.22 4.61 41.98
N ALA A 184 8.84 5.69 42.49
CA ALA A 184 8.25 7.04 42.45
C ALA A 184 8.18 7.62 41.03
N GLU A 185 9.14 7.30 40.16
CA GLU A 185 9.10 7.69 38.75
C GLU A 185 7.99 6.93 38.01
N MET A 186 7.81 5.64 38.31
CA MET A 186 6.73 4.83 37.74
C MET A 186 5.36 5.32 38.21
N ASP A 187 5.20 5.65 39.49
CA ASP A 187 3.96 6.23 40.02
C ASP A 187 3.64 7.60 39.42
N SER A 188 4.67 8.43 39.18
CA SER A 188 4.56 9.71 38.50
C SER A 188 4.12 9.56 37.03
N VAL A 189 4.67 8.57 36.32
CA VAL A 189 4.27 8.22 34.95
C VAL A 189 2.81 7.73 34.93
N MET A 190 2.42 6.86 35.87
CA MET A 190 1.05 6.36 35.99
C MET A 190 0.06 7.49 36.30
N HIS A 191 0.40 8.42 37.19
CA HIS A 191 -0.43 9.60 37.49
C HIS A 191 -0.54 10.57 36.31
N ARG A 192 0.52 10.68 35.48
CA ARG A 192 0.54 11.57 34.31
C ARG A 192 -0.26 11.00 33.13
N ILE A 193 -0.37 9.68 33.02
CA ILE A 193 -1.18 8.99 32.00
C ILE A 193 -2.66 8.98 32.41
N GLY A 194 -2.98 8.91 33.71
CA GLY A 194 -4.36 8.72 34.19
C GLY A 194 -5.33 9.91 34.06
N CYS A 195 -4.87 11.14 33.82
CA CYS A 195 -5.73 12.34 33.96
C CYS A 195 -5.56 13.42 32.88
N GLN A 196 -5.30 13.05 31.62
CA GLN A 196 -5.55 13.98 30.51
C GLN A 196 -6.99 13.81 30.01
N LYS A 197 -7.88 14.70 30.44
CA LYS A 197 -9.23 14.82 29.84
C LYS A 197 -9.06 15.15 28.36
N ILE A 198 -9.23 14.12 27.54
CA ILE A 198 -9.40 14.24 26.09
C ILE A 198 -10.66 15.07 25.87
N THR A 199 -10.51 16.31 25.40
CA THR A 199 -11.63 17.28 25.30
C THR A 199 -12.64 16.95 24.20
N ARG A 200 -12.45 15.85 23.48
CA ARG A 200 -13.47 15.17 22.67
C ARG A 200 -12.92 13.81 22.23
N MET A 201 -13.23 12.76 22.98
CA MET A 201 -13.40 11.44 22.38
C MET A 201 -14.75 11.51 21.67
N ILE A 202 -14.78 11.19 20.37
CA ILE A 202 -16.01 10.66 19.79
C ILE A 202 -16.03 9.24 20.35
N THR A 203 -16.70 9.05 21.48
CA THR A 203 -16.97 7.72 22.01
C THR A 203 -17.90 7.05 21.01
N ASP A 204 -17.44 5.95 20.43
CA ASP A 204 -18.31 5.08 19.69
C ASP A 204 -19.23 4.40 20.71
N GLU A 205 -20.51 4.80 20.69
CA GLU A 205 -21.54 4.30 21.62
C GLU A 205 -21.68 2.77 21.53
N PHE A 206 -21.26 2.15 20.42
CA PHE A 206 -21.24 0.69 20.24
C PHE A 206 -20.02 0.04 20.89
N GLU A 207 -18.83 0.65 20.80
CA GLU A 207 -17.61 0.18 21.47
C GLU A 207 -17.82 0.19 22.99
N GLU A 208 -18.40 1.27 23.52
CA GLU A 208 -18.72 1.40 24.94
C GLU A 208 -19.78 0.36 25.40
N TYR A 209 -20.75 0.02 24.55
CA TYR A 209 -21.78 -0.96 24.91
C TYR A 209 -21.27 -2.40 24.89
N TYR A 210 -20.51 -2.80 23.87
CA TYR A 210 -20.07 -4.19 23.71
C TYR A 210 -18.77 -4.50 24.46
N LEU A 211 -17.82 -3.58 24.52
CA LEU A 211 -16.48 -3.82 25.09
C LEU A 211 -16.29 -3.27 26.51
N SER A 212 -17.34 -2.72 27.15
CA SER A 212 -17.25 -2.35 28.57
C SER A 212 -17.33 -3.57 29.49
N ASP A 213 -16.40 -3.61 30.46
CA ASP A 213 -16.24 -4.67 31.48
C ASP A 213 -17.35 -4.70 32.56
N GLY A 214 -18.44 -3.95 32.40
CA GLY A 214 -19.43 -3.78 33.48
C GLY A 214 -20.20 -5.06 33.77
N ASP A 215 -20.04 -5.67 34.96
CA ASP A 215 -20.76 -6.84 35.51
C ASP A 215 -21.07 -8.01 34.54
N LYS A 216 -20.42 -8.10 33.37
CA LYS A 216 -20.60 -9.15 32.37
C LYS A 216 -19.79 -10.38 32.75
N SER A 217 -20.37 -11.55 32.54
CA SER A 217 -19.62 -12.81 32.63
C SER A 217 -18.62 -12.94 31.46
N LEU A 218 -17.58 -13.75 31.61
CA LEU A 218 -16.60 -13.98 30.54
C LEU A 218 -17.27 -14.53 29.27
N GLU A 219 -18.29 -15.40 29.39
CA GLU A 219 -19.01 -15.91 28.22
C GLU A 219 -19.89 -14.84 27.54
N GLU A 220 -20.39 -13.86 28.30
CA GLU A 220 -21.11 -12.70 27.74
C GLU A 220 -20.15 -11.72 27.09
N LEU A 221 -18.97 -11.51 27.68
CA LEU A 221 -17.93 -10.66 27.10
C LEU A 221 -17.38 -11.26 25.81
N ASP A 222 -17.15 -12.57 25.75
CA ASP A 222 -16.75 -13.26 24.52
C ASP A 222 -17.85 -13.18 23.44
N ARG A 223 -19.11 -13.30 23.84
CA ARG A 223 -20.24 -13.16 22.90
C ARG A 223 -20.36 -11.72 22.41
N ASP A 224 -20.22 -10.75 23.29
CA ASP A 224 -20.30 -9.34 22.96
C ASP A 224 -19.12 -8.91 22.10
N PHE A 225 -17.92 -9.46 22.35
CA PHE A 225 -16.74 -9.29 21.52
C PHE A 225 -16.94 -9.86 20.11
N LEU A 226 -17.43 -11.09 20.00
CA LEU A 226 -17.77 -11.70 18.71
C LEU A 226 -18.88 -10.93 17.99
N THR A 227 -19.84 -10.38 18.73
CA THR A 227 -20.92 -9.55 18.18
C THR A 227 -20.38 -8.19 17.72
N PHE A 228 -19.42 -7.61 18.44
CA PHE A 228 -18.75 -6.36 18.09
C PHE A 228 -17.87 -6.52 16.84
N GLU A 229 -17.02 -7.56 16.78
CA GLU A 229 -16.28 -7.91 15.55
C GLU A 229 -17.25 -8.17 14.39
N SER A 230 -18.40 -8.80 14.64
CA SER A 230 -19.41 -9.06 13.60
C SER A 230 -20.10 -7.81 13.05
N LEU A 231 -20.06 -6.71 13.82
CA LEU A 231 -20.64 -5.40 13.51
C LEU A 231 -19.61 -4.43 12.94
N GLU A 232 -18.33 -4.82 12.83
CA GLU A 232 -17.29 -3.97 12.28
C GLU A 232 -17.58 -3.68 10.80
N GLN A 233 -18.05 -2.45 10.54
CA GLN A 233 -18.56 -2.04 9.22
C GLN A 233 -17.44 -1.71 8.22
N TYR A 234 -16.17 -1.70 8.62
CA TYR A 234 -15.05 -1.32 7.77
C TYR A 234 -14.04 -2.46 7.69
N ASP A 235 -13.74 -2.93 6.48
CA ASP A 235 -12.58 -3.81 6.28
C ASP A 235 -11.26 -3.03 6.31
N GLU A 236 -10.13 -3.73 6.38
CA GLU A 236 -8.78 -3.16 6.39
C GLU A 236 -8.45 -2.32 5.13
N ASN A 237 -9.27 -2.39 4.08
CA ASN A 237 -9.17 -1.59 2.86
C ASN A 237 -10.10 -0.35 2.84
N GLY A 238 -10.87 -0.12 3.91
CA GLY A 238 -11.85 0.98 3.99
C GLY A 238 -13.16 0.71 3.25
N THR A 239 -13.43 -0.55 2.91
CA THR A 239 -14.66 -0.99 2.24
C THR A 239 -15.75 -1.23 3.27
N ILE A 240 -16.93 -0.65 3.04
CA ILE A 240 -18.07 -0.81 3.95
C ILE A 240 -18.66 -2.22 3.78
N ASN A 241 -18.52 -3.07 4.79
CA ASN A 241 -19.19 -4.37 4.87
C ASN A 241 -20.53 -4.21 5.60
N ILE A 242 -21.64 -4.24 4.86
CA ILE A 242 -22.97 -4.22 5.47
C ILE A 242 -23.46 -5.66 5.58
N ARG A 243 -23.45 -6.21 6.80
CA ARG A 243 -24.00 -7.54 7.08
C ARG A 243 -25.53 -7.43 7.18
N MET A 244 -26.25 -8.14 6.31
CA MET A 244 -27.70 -7.98 6.20
C MET A 244 -28.49 -8.99 7.06
N ASN A 245 -28.03 -10.25 7.15
CA ASN A 245 -28.43 -11.25 8.17
C ASN A 245 -27.68 -12.59 7.98
N GLY A 246 -27.30 -13.22 9.10
CA GLY A 246 -26.88 -14.64 9.31
C GLY A 246 -26.42 -15.47 8.10
N GLY A 247 -25.42 -15.02 7.35
CA GLY A 247 -24.93 -15.75 6.18
C GLY A 247 -24.71 -14.91 4.92
N GLN A 248 -25.11 -13.64 4.89
CA GLN A 248 -24.97 -12.78 3.70
C GLN A 248 -24.34 -11.43 4.04
N SER A 249 -23.28 -11.08 3.30
CA SER A 249 -22.62 -9.78 3.37
C SER A 249 -22.69 -9.05 2.03
N ALA A 250 -22.97 -7.75 2.09
CA ALA A 250 -22.88 -6.87 0.94
C ALA A 250 -21.45 -6.34 0.85
N VAL A 251 -20.71 -6.75 -0.17
CA VAL A 251 -19.33 -6.31 -0.44
C VAL A 251 -19.35 -5.32 -1.60
N VAL A 252 -18.77 -4.13 -1.41
CA VAL A 252 -18.56 -3.19 -2.53
C VAL A 252 -17.56 -3.80 -3.50
N ALA A 253 -18.04 -4.16 -4.69
CA ALA A 253 -17.21 -4.77 -5.72
C ALA A 253 -16.71 -3.76 -6.75
N PHE A 254 -17.42 -2.65 -6.91
CA PHE A 254 -17.08 -1.60 -7.88
C PHE A 254 -17.52 -0.25 -7.34
N ASP A 255 -16.65 0.75 -7.38
CA ASP A 255 -17.02 2.15 -7.14
C ASP A 255 -16.82 2.90 -8.46
N PHE A 256 -17.93 3.37 -9.04
CA PHE A 256 -17.93 3.99 -10.37
C PHE A 256 -17.06 5.24 -10.40
N GLU A 257 -16.97 5.99 -9.30
CA GLU A 257 -16.09 7.14 -9.24
C GLU A 257 -14.65 6.66 -9.18
N CYS A 258 -14.29 5.77 -8.24
CA CYS A 258 -12.91 5.30 -8.04
C CYS A 258 -12.28 4.57 -9.24
N GLU A 259 -13.07 4.02 -10.16
CA GLU A 259 -12.59 3.28 -11.35
C GLU A 259 -12.32 4.15 -12.60
N ILE A 260 -12.87 5.38 -12.67
CA ILE A 260 -12.66 6.26 -13.83
C ILE A 260 -11.21 6.78 -13.88
N ASP A 261 -10.42 6.29 -14.82
CA ASP A 261 -9.03 6.72 -15.03
C ASP A 261 -8.84 7.47 -16.38
N ALA A 262 -7.60 7.83 -16.70
CA ALA A 262 -7.28 8.51 -17.96
C ALA A 262 -7.56 7.66 -19.22
N SER A 263 -7.79 6.35 -19.08
CA SER A 263 -8.12 5.47 -20.23
C SER A 263 -9.52 5.75 -20.79
N TYR A 264 -10.41 6.30 -19.97
CA TYR A 264 -11.77 6.71 -20.34
C TYR A 264 -11.82 7.96 -21.23
N LEU A 265 -10.70 8.68 -21.36
CA LEU A 265 -10.59 9.81 -22.28
C LEU A 265 -10.29 9.33 -23.71
N PRO A 266 -10.89 9.95 -24.75
CA PRO A 266 -10.51 9.75 -26.14
C PRO A 266 -9.00 9.93 -26.34
N SER A 267 -8.40 9.18 -27.28
CA SER A 267 -6.95 9.20 -27.56
C SER A 267 -6.41 10.61 -27.75
N ASP A 268 -7.19 11.46 -28.42
CA ASP A 268 -6.79 12.78 -28.87
C ASP A 268 -6.77 13.79 -27.71
N VAL A 269 -7.53 13.49 -26.64
CA VAL A 269 -7.73 14.35 -25.48
C VAL A 269 -7.11 13.76 -24.20
N ARG A 270 -6.60 12.53 -24.27
CA ARG A 270 -5.96 11.83 -23.16
C ARG A 270 -4.79 12.62 -22.55
N GLY A 271 -4.10 13.44 -23.34
CA GLY A 271 -3.04 14.34 -22.85
C GLY A 271 -3.51 15.36 -21.80
N LEU A 272 -4.80 15.66 -21.73
CA LEU A 272 -5.35 16.56 -20.70
C LEU A 272 -5.15 16.00 -19.30
N SER A 273 -5.20 14.68 -19.08
CA SER A 273 -5.07 14.11 -17.73
C SER A 273 -3.76 14.48 -17.05
N SER A 274 -2.65 14.46 -17.79
CA SER A 274 -1.33 14.87 -17.28
C SER A 274 -1.32 16.36 -16.93
N ILE A 275 -1.89 17.20 -17.80
CA ILE A 275 -1.98 18.65 -17.58
C ILE A 275 -2.80 18.91 -16.31
N ILE A 276 -3.95 18.25 -16.16
CA ILE A 276 -4.84 18.35 -15.02
C ILE A 276 -4.11 18.04 -13.70
N SER A 277 -3.28 16.99 -13.66
CA SER A 277 -2.45 16.69 -12.48
C SER A 277 -1.45 17.81 -12.15
N HIS A 278 -0.80 18.40 -13.15
CA HIS A 278 0.12 19.52 -12.94
C HIS A 278 -0.60 20.79 -12.48
N LEU A 279 -1.78 21.10 -13.06
CA LEU A 279 -2.60 22.23 -12.63
C LEU A 279 -3.07 22.09 -11.18
N PHE A 280 -3.42 20.86 -10.78
CA PHE A 280 -3.86 20.57 -9.43
C PHE A 280 -2.76 20.81 -8.40
N VAL A 281 -1.55 20.31 -8.67
CA VAL A 281 -0.43 20.35 -7.72
C VAL A 281 0.27 21.71 -7.69
N GLY A 282 0.44 22.36 -8.84
CA GLY A 282 1.07 23.67 -8.95
C GLY A 282 2.52 23.75 -8.41
N HIS A 283 2.95 24.95 -8.05
CA HIS A 283 4.25 25.30 -7.47
C HIS A 283 5.44 24.81 -8.32
N GLN A 284 6.40 24.09 -7.74
CA GLN A 284 7.59 23.62 -8.46
C GLN A 284 7.27 22.45 -9.40
N MET A 285 6.30 21.59 -9.07
CA MET A 285 5.94 20.42 -9.89
C MET A 285 5.04 20.75 -11.08
N GLY A 286 4.19 21.76 -10.96
CA GLY A 286 3.17 22.07 -11.97
C GLY A 286 2.96 23.57 -12.26
N GLY A 287 3.76 24.44 -11.66
CA GLY A 287 3.58 25.89 -11.77
C GLY A 287 3.79 26.44 -13.19
N SER A 288 4.59 25.78 -14.03
CA SER A 288 4.72 26.19 -15.44
C SER A 288 3.43 25.95 -16.22
N GLU A 289 2.77 24.81 -16.01
CA GLU A 289 1.50 24.51 -16.67
C GLU A 289 0.37 25.37 -16.09
N ALA A 290 0.38 25.60 -14.77
CA ALA A 290 -0.56 26.52 -14.14
C ALA A 290 -0.45 27.95 -14.69
N ARG A 291 0.78 28.42 -14.96
CA ARG A 291 1.00 29.73 -15.59
C ARG A 291 0.43 29.76 -17.00
N LYS A 292 0.79 28.80 -17.85
CA LYS A 292 0.29 28.71 -19.24
C LYS A 292 -1.24 28.63 -19.29
N ALA A 293 -1.86 27.89 -18.37
CA ALA A 293 -3.30 27.75 -18.30
C ALA A 293 -3.99 29.05 -17.88
N ARG A 294 -3.41 29.83 -16.95
CA ARG A 294 -3.94 31.16 -16.57
C ARG A 294 -3.74 32.19 -17.68
N GLU A 295 -2.60 32.15 -18.36
CA GLU A 295 -2.34 32.96 -19.57
C GLU A 295 -3.38 32.64 -20.65
N PHE A 296 -3.66 31.36 -20.89
CA PHE A 296 -4.70 30.93 -21.83
C PHE A 296 -6.10 31.42 -21.47
N ILE A 297 -6.49 31.38 -20.19
CA ILE A 297 -7.76 31.96 -19.73
C ILE A 297 -7.80 33.46 -20.01
N ALA A 298 -6.72 34.18 -19.67
CA ALA A 298 -6.63 35.62 -19.86
C ALA A 298 -6.69 36.04 -21.34
N GLU A 299 -6.04 35.29 -22.24
CA GLU A 299 -6.10 35.50 -23.69
C GLU A 299 -7.51 35.24 -24.25
N SER A 300 -8.20 34.23 -23.75
CA SER A 300 -9.52 33.83 -24.26
C SER A 300 -10.66 34.72 -23.77
N ARG A 301 -10.50 35.42 -22.64
CA ARG A 301 -11.51 36.31 -22.05
C ARG A 301 -10.91 37.65 -21.59
N PRO A 302 -10.58 38.57 -22.52
CA PRO A 302 -9.99 39.86 -22.19
C PRO A 302 -10.92 40.77 -21.37
N GLU A 303 -12.24 40.52 -21.42
CA GLU A 303 -13.27 41.31 -20.71
C GLU A 303 -13.33 41.04 -19.20
N MET A 304 -12.79 39.92 -18.71
CA MET A 304 -12.84 39.53 -17.29
C MET A 304 -11.64 40.01 -16.47
N ILE A 305 -10.76 40.85 -17.03
CA ILE A 305 -9.59 41.34 -16.31
C ILE A 305 -9.96 42.58 -15.47
N PRO A 306 -10.03 42.41 -14.15
CA PRO A 306 -9.23 43.28 -13.31
C PRO A 306 -8.42 42.50 -12.27
N PHE A 307 -7.12 42.79 -12.18
CA PHE A 307 -6.37 42.81 -10.91
C PHE A 307 -6.21 41.50 -10.10
N LYS A 308 -6.39 40.29 -10.67
CA LYS A 308 -6.23 39.02 -9.91
C LYS A 308 -5.02 38.16 -10.26
N TYR A 309 -4.38 38.35 -11.41
CA TYR A 309 -3.21 37.56 -11.81
C TYR A 309 -1.92 38.33 -11.53
N SER A 310 -1.57 38.48 -10.25
CA SER A 310 -0.21 38.85 -9.89
C SER A 310 0.74 37.75 -10.41
N VAL A 311 1.88 38.13 -10.99
CA VAL A 311 2.91 37.21 -11.51
C VAL A 311 3.37 36.21 -10.43
N ASP A 312 3.28 36.60 -9.14
CA ASP A 312 3.59 35.75 -7.98
C ASP A 312 2.50 34.71 -7.65
N ALA A 313 1.29 34.88 -8.18
CA ALA A 313 0.18 33.94 -8.05
C ALA A 313 0.08 32.95 -9.22
N ALA A 314 0.77 33.20 -10.34
CA ALA A 314 0.64 32.42 -11.56
C ALA A 314 1.10 30.95 -11.42
N GLY A 315 2.03 30.67 -10.50
CA GLY A 315 2.52 29.32 -10.23
C GLY A 315 1.74 28.56 -9.15
N ARG A 316 0.67 29.12 -8.58
CA ARG A 316 -0.10 28.46 -7.51
C ARG A 316 -0.99 27.34 -8.04
N PRO A 317 -1.35 26.34 -7.23
CA PRO A 317 -2.38 25.35 -7.53
C PRO A 317 -3.65 26.01 -8.07
N PHE A 318 -4.34 25.37 -9.01
CA PHE A 318 -5.63 25.85 -9.53
C PHE A 318 -6.74 25.68 -8.49
N SER A 319 -7.60 26.68 -8.36
CA SER A 319 -8.89 26.54 -7.68
C SER A 319 -9.91 25.78 -8.55
N ASP A 320 -11.00 25.30 -7.96
CA ASP A 320 -12.03 24.57 -8.73
C ASP A 320 -12.66 25.48 -9.80
N ASN A 321 -12.90 26.75 -9.46
CA ASN A 321 -13.45 27.72 -10.41
C ASN A 321 -12.48 28.00 -11.57
N GLU A 322 -11.19 28.18 -11.28
CA GLU A 322 -10.16 28.33 -12.33
C GLU A 322 -10.05 27.07 -13.20
N PHE A 323 -10.19 25.89 -12.58
CA PHE A 323 -10.16 24.61 -13.28
C PHE A 323 -11.36 24.45 -14.22
N ASP A 324 -12.58 24.71 -13.75
CA ASP A 324 -13.79 24.61 -14.58
C ASP A 324 -13.77 25.63 -15.72
N GLU A 325 -13.28 26.84 -15.47
CA GLU A 325 -13.13 27.87 -16.51
C GLU A 325 -12.08 27.46 -17.56
N TRP A 326 -10.90 27.03 -17.11
CA TRP A 326 -9.86 26.53 -18.01
C TRP A 326 -10.33 25.32 -18.81
N LEU A 327 -10.99 24.35 -18.17
CA LEU A 327 -11.48 23.14 -18.80
C LEU A 327 -12.51 23.48 -19.88
N THR A 328 -13.44 24.39 -19.60
CA THR A 328 -14.46 24.83 -20.56
C THR A 328 -13.81 25.44 -21.80
N LEU A 329 -12.93 26.43 -21.61
CA LEU A 329 -12.23 27.09 -22.72
C LEU A 329 -11.34 26.13 -23.51
N ARG A 330 -10.68 25.19 -22.81
CA ARG A 330 -9.80 24.21 -23.45
C ARG A 330 -10.59 23.20 -24.28
N LEU A 331 -11.77 22.80 -23.81
CA LEU A 331 -12.66 21.92 -24.55
C LEU A 331 -13.31 22.64 -25.73
N GLU A 332 -13.68 23.92 -25.61
CA GLU A 332 -14.15 24.72 -26.75
C GLU A 332 -13.08 24.84 -27.85
N GLN A 333 -11.80 24.94 -27.48
CA GLN A 333 -10.69 24.95 -28.44
C GLN A 333 -10.50 23.59 -29.14
N ILE A 334 -10.61 22.48 -28.40
CA ILE A 334 -10.44 21.12 -28.94
C ILE A 334 -11.65 20.76 -29.83
N TYR A 335 -12.86 21.05 -29.36
CA TYR A 335 -14.11 20.80 -30.04
C TYR A 335 -14.63 22.08 -30.71
N TYR A 336 -13.80 22.73 -31.52
CA TYR A 336 -14.10 24.02 -32.16
C TYR A 336 -15.13 23.93 -33.30
N ARG A 337 -15.52 22.72 -33.70
CA ARG A 337 -16.40 22.51 -34.85
C ARG A 337 -17.80 23.03 -34.54
N GLN A 338 -18.27 23.96 -35.37
CA GLN A 338 -19.64 24.48 -35.29
C GLN A 338 -20.36 24.26 -36.60
N VAL A 339 -21.61 23.81 -36.52
CA VAL A 339 -22.50 23.63 -37.67
C VAL A 339 -23.75 24.46 -37.44
N VAL A 340 -24.03 25.38 -38.35
CA VAL A 340 -25.28 26.15 -38.33
C VAL A 340 -26.43 25.23 -38.75
N ARG A 341 -27.42 25.07 -37.87
CA ARG A 341 -28.66 24.34 -38.18
C ARG A 341 -29.84 25.30 -38.04
N THR A 342 -30.74 25.26 -39.01
CA THR A 342 -32.02 25.98 -38.95
C THR A 342 -32.99 25.19 -38.07
N VAL A 343 -33.38 25.76 -36.94
CA VAL A 343 -34.36 25.20 -36.01
C VAL A 343 -35.66 26.00 -36.11
N ARG A 344 -36.80 25.31 -36.17
CA ARG A 344 -38.11 25.95 -36.05
C ARG A 344 -38.38 26.23 -34.57
N LYS A 345 -38.43 27.50 -34.19
CA LYS A 345 -38.84 27.93 -32.85
C LYS A 345 -40.30 28.36 -32.91
N VAL A 346 -41.09 27.84 -31.97
CA VAL A 346 -42.50 28.22 -31.82
C VAL A 346 -42.60 29.15 -30.62
N ARG A 347 -43.03 30.39 -30.84
CA ARG A 347 -43.31 31.33 -29.75
C ARG A 347 -44.82 31.48 -29.64
N SER A 348 -45.35 31.19 -28.45
CA SER A 348 -46.75 31.41 -28.14
C SER A 348 -46.91 32.71 -27.36
N ILE A 349 -47.72 33.63 -27.87
CA ILE A 349 -48.09 34.86 -27.18
C ILE A 349 -49.61 34.95 -27.17
N ARG A 350 -50.19 34.96 -25.95
CA ARG A 350 -51.60 35.30 -25.64
C ARG A 350 -52.63 34.84 -26.69
N ASN A 351 -52.61 33.55 -27.06
CA ASN A 351 -53.52 32.85 -27.99
C ASN A 351 -53.12 32.78 -29.47
N SER A 352 -51.93 33.21 -29.86
CA SER A 352 -51.37 32.84 -31.18
C SER A 352 -49.95 32.28 -31.03
N SER A 353 -49.72 31.15 -31.71
CA SER A 353 -48.40 30.57 -31.90
C SER A 353 -47.95 30.83 -33.33
N PHE A 354 -46.78 31.42 -33.51
CA PHE A 354 -46.15 31.52 -34.82
C PHE A 354 -44.81 30.80 -34.82
N GLU A 355 -44.55 30.10 -35.92
CA GLU A 355 -43.27 29.43 -36.17
C GLU A 355 -42.35 30.40 -36.88
N TYR A 356 -41.11 30.50 -36.40
CA TYR A 356 -40.05 31.18 -37.15
C TYR A 356 -38.81 30.29 -37.20
N LEU A 357 -38.10 30.38 -38.32
CA LEU A 357 -36.81 29.72 -38.49
C LEU A 357 -35.76 30.55 -37.78
N SER A 358 -35.05 29.93 -36.84
CA SER A 358 -33.88 30.49 -36.18
C SER A 358 -32.68 29.65 -36.57
N GLU A 359 -31.63 30.30 -37.05
CA GLU A 359 -30.32 29.67 -37.15
C GLU A 359 -29.77 29.51 -35.73
N ASN A 360 -29.29 28.30 -35.42
CA ASN A 360 -28.59 27.99 -34.18
C ASN A 360 -27.26 27.34 -34.56
N GLU A 361 -26.16 27.85 -34.03
CA GLU A 361 -24.86 27.20 -34.09
C GLU A 361 -24.85 26.04 -33.09
N ILE A 362 -24.63 24.83 -33.59
CA ILE A 362 -24.58 23.62 -32.77
C ILE A 362 -23.23 22.94 -33.01
N ASN A 363 -22.53 22.61 -31.93
CA ASN A 363 -21.37 21.74 -32.00
C ASN A 363 -21.85 20.30 -32.20
N PRO A 364 -21.53 19.63 -33.32
CA PRO A 364 -21.93 18.25 -33.56
C PRO A 364 -21.32 17.27 -32.54
N ASP A 365 -20.19 17.63 -31.95
CA ASP A 365 -19.43 16.81 -31.00
C ASP A 365 -19.70 17.25 -29.54
N TYR A 366 -20.78 18.01 -29.30
CA TYR A 366 -21.15 18.53 -27.98
C TYR A 366 -21.29 17.43 -26.93
N ASP A 367 -21.87 16.29 -27.29
CA ASP A 367 -22.04 15.17 -26.36
C ASP A 367 -20.68 14.60 -25.92
N GLU A 368 -19.73 14.46 -26.86
CA GLU A 368 -18.37 14.01 -26.55
C GLU A 368 -17.63 15.01 -25.68
N MET A 369 -17.78 16.31 -25.99
CA MET A 369 -17.24 17.38 -25.17
C MET A 369 -17.76 17.33 -23.73
N GLN A 370 -19.07 17.11 -23.52
CA GLN A 370 -19.66 16.97 -22.18
C GLN A 370 -19.19 15.71 -21.46
N TYR A 371 -19.06 14.60 -22.18
CA TYR A 371 -18.51 13.36 -21.62
C TYR A 371 -17.08 13.54 -21.12
N VAL A 372 -16.21 14.14 -21.94
CA VAL A 372 -14.83 14.45 -21.57
C VAL A 372 -14.77 15.41 -20.39
N ALA A 373 -15.63 16.45 -20.37
CA ALA A 373 -15.72 17.36 -19.23
C ALA A 373 -16.07 16.61 -17.93
N GLY A 374 -17.03 15.69 -17.99
CA GLY A 374 -17.41 14.83 -16.86
C GLY A 374 -16.24 13.99 -16.34
N VAL A 375 -15.54 13.27 -17.23
CA VAL A 375 -14.37 12.46 -16.86
C VAL A 375 -13.26 13.32 -16.23
N CYS A 376 -12.95 14.48 -16.82
CA CYS A 376 -11.95 15.41 -16.29
C CYS A 376 -12.30 15.94 -14.89
N ARG A 377 -13.59 16.21 -14.62
CA ARG A 377 -14.06 16.62 -13.29
C ARG A 377 -13.94 15.51 -12.27
N VAL A 378 -14.26 14.27 -12.63
CA VAL A 378 -14.07 13.11 -11.74
C VAL A 378 -12.59 12.94 -11.40
N LEU A 379 -11.69 13.02 -12.39
CA LEU A 379 -10.24 12.99 -12.15
C LEU A 379 -9.78 14.10 -11.21
N TRP A 380 -10.33 15.30 -11.35
CA TRP A 380 -10.05 16.43 -10.45
C TRP A 380 -10.50 16.16 -9.01
N GLN A 381 -11.71 15.63 -8.82
CA GLN A 381 -12.23 15.29 -7.49
C GLN A 381 -11.44 14.15 -6.82
N LYS A 382 -11.02 13.14 -7.59
CA LYS A 382 -10.13 12.08 -7.07
C LYS A 382 -8.85 12.64 -6.47
N MET A 383 -8.22 13.60 -7.15
CA MET A 383 -7.00 14.23 -6.63
C MET A 383 -7.24 15.02 -5.34
N ARG A 384 -8.48 15.48 -5.08
CA ARG A 384 -8.86 16.06 -3.78
C ARG A 384 -9.03 15.02 -2.68
N GLY A 385 -9.58 13.86 -3.04
CA GLY A 385 -9.72 12.70 -2.15
C GLY A 385 -8.35 12.16 -1.71
N ASP A 386 -7.39 12.09 -2.63
CA ASP A 386 -6.03 11.63 -2.33
C ASP A 386 -5.30 12.60 -1.39
N PHE A 387 -4.98 12.11 -0.19
CA PHE A 387 -4.26 12.86 0.83
C PHE A 387 -2.90 13.36 0.33
N HIS A 388 -2.11 12.51 -0.31
CA HIS A 388 -0.75 12.84 -0.70
C HIS A 388 -0.75 13.90 -1.81
N ILE A 389 -1.59 13.72 -2.84
CA ILE A 389 -1.71 14.68 -3.95
C ILE A 389 -2.25 16.02 -3.43
N ARG A 390 -3.21 16.00 -2.50
CA ARG A 390 -3.71 17.21 -1.82
C ARG A 390 -2.61 17.92 -1.03
N SER A 391 -1.78 17.19 -0.28
CA SER A 391 -0.66 17.78 0.47
C SER A 391 0.43 18.37 -0.44
N LEU A 392 0.63 17.82 -1.65
CA LEU A 392 1.53 18.40 -2.65
C LEU A 392 1.09 19.78 -3.17
N ARG A 393 -0.14 20.22 -2.87
CA ARG A 393 -0.60 21.60 -3.13
C ARG A 393 -0.01 22.61 -2.15
N SER A 394 0.51 22.18 -1.01
CA SER A 394 1.19 23.06 -0.05
C SER A 394 2.64 23.27 -0.48
N ALA A 395 3.06 24.53 -0.61
CA ALA A 395 4.42 24.88 -1.02
C ALA A 395 5.49 24.31 -0.07
N SER A 396 5.27 24.40 1.25
CA SER A 396 6.23 23.90 2.26
C SER A 396 6.38 22.38 2.18
N TYR A 397 5.26 21.65 2.03
CA TYR A 397 5.29 20.19 1.88
C TYR A 397 5.96 19.77 0.58
N GLN A 398 5.62 20.42 -0.54
CA GLN A 398 6.15 20.09 -1.86
C GLN A 398 7.67 20.33 -1.95
N ASP A 399 8.17 21.43 -1.39
CA ASP A 399 9.60 21.73 -1.37
C ASP A 399 10.38 20.68 -0.56
N LEU A 400 9.89 20.31 0.63
CA LEU A 400 10.51 19.24 1.44
C LEU A 400 10.45 17.89 0.73
N TYR A 401 9.33 17.55 0.10
CA TYR A 401 9.18 16.32 -0.67
C TYR A 401 10.17 16.23 -1.83
N LEU A 402 10.27 17.30 -2.63
CA LEU A 402 11.19 17.36 -3.78
C LEU A 402 12.64 17.29 -3.33
N ARG A 403 13.01 18.02 -2.27
CA ARG A 403 14.36 17.94 -1.69
C ARG A 403 14.67 16.54 -1.22
N LEU A 404 13.78 15.90 -0.47
CA LEU A 404 13.98 14.52 -0.01
C LEU A 404 14.19 13.55 -1.18
N ARG A 405 13.35 13.63 -2.22
CA ARG A 405 13.48 12.76 -3.41
C ARG A 405 14.72 13.07 -4.27
N GLY A 406 15.15 14.33 -4.32
CA GLY A 406 16.33 14.77 -5.05
C GLY A 406 17.67 14.51 -4.33
N THR A 407 17.63 14.19 -3.04
CA THR A 407 18.84 14.01 -2.22
C THR A 407 19.56 12.71 -2.58
N LYS A 408 20.90 12.79 -2.71
CA LYS A 408 21.79 11.65 -3.01
C LYS A 408 22.60 11.15 -1.79
N ASP A 409 22.55 11.87 -0.68
CA ASP A 409 23.29 11.56 0.54
C ASP A 409 22.36 11.40 1.74
N THR A 410 22.51 10.30 2.47
CA THR A 410 21.76 10.00 3.70
C THR A 410 22.00 11.01 4.82
N ALA A 411 23.14 11.70 4.85
CA ALA A 411 23.34 12.79 5.80
C ALA A 411 22.37 13.96 5.55
N ALA A 412 22.22 14.36 4.29
CA ALA A 412 21.28 15.39 3.89
C ALA A 412 19.82 14.94 4.09
N VAL A 413 19.50 13.66 3.92
CA VAL A 413 18.16 13.13 4.27
C VAL A 413 17.88 13.27 5.77
N ALA A 414 18.86 12.99 6.64
CA ALA A 414 18.71 13.16 8.08
C ALA A 414 18.50 14.63 8.49
N GLU A 415 19.23 15.56 7.86
CA GLU A 415 18.98 16.99 8.07
C GLU A 415 17.59 17.40 7.56
N LEU A 416 17.15 16.90 6.41
CA LEU A 416 15.80 17.17 5.90
C LEU A 416 14.70 16.63 6.83
N LYS A 417 14.89 15.44 7.43
CA LYS A 417 13.99 14.93 8.48
C LYS A 417 13.90 15.88 9.68
N LYS A 418 15.02 16.46 10.12
CA LYS A 418 15.03 17.47 11.19
C LYS A 418 14.30 18.74 10.76
N THR A 419 14.52 19.21 9.53
CA THR A 419 13.80 20.39 9.02
C THR A 419 12.30 20.15 8.91
N ALA A 420 11.87 18.95 8.51
CA ALA A 420 10.46 18.57 8.49
C ALA A 420 9.89 18.51 9.91
N PHE A 421 10.64 17.98 10.88
CA PHE A 421 10.22 17.98 12.28
C PHE A 421 10.09 19.39 12.86
N ALA A 422 11.01 20.30 12.55
CA ALA A 422 10.91 21.70 12.95
C ALA A 422 9.72 22.41 12.27
N ALA A 423 9.47 22.14 10.98
CA ALA A 423 8.32 22.67 10.26
C ALA A 423 6.98 22.22 10.89
N TYR A 424 6.92 20.98 11.38
CA TYR A 424 5.76 20.45 12.11
C TYR A 424 5.65 21.06 13.52
N LYS A 425 6.70 20.92 14.34
CA LYS A 425 6.62 21.18 15.79
C LYS A 425 6.79 22.65 16.16
N GLU A 426 7.64 23.38 15.45
CA GLU A 426 8.00 24.75 15.79
C GLU A 426 7.21 25.78 14.98
N ARG A 427 6.96 25.49 13.69
CA ARG A 427 6.34 26.44 12.76
C ARG A 427 4.89 26.14 12.43
N ASN A 428 4.41 24.93 12.73
CA ASN A 428 3.07 24.45 12.37
C ASN A 428 2.72 24.67 10.88
N GLU A 429 3.73 24.58 10.00
CA GLU A 429 3.59 24.76 8.55
C GLU A 429 3.07 23.49 7.85
N ILE A 430 3.29 22.33 8.48
CA ILE A 430 2.85 21.03 7.99
C ILE A 430 2.10 20.28 9.09
N SER A 431 1.11 19.48 8.70
CA SER A 431 0.33 18.65 9.62
C SER A 431 1.08 17.40 10.09
N LEU A 432 0.58 16.74 11.14
CA LEU A 432 1.13 15.45 11.59
C LEU A 432 1.09 14.40 10.48
N LYS A 433 -0.01 14.32 9.72
CA LYS A 433 -0.17 13.40 8.59
C LYS A 433 0.85 13.68 7.48
N GLU A 434 1.15 14.95 7.23
CA GLU A 434 2.16 15.36 6.25
C GLU A 434 3.57 15.01 6.72
N PHE A 435 3.86 15.27 7.99
CA PHE A 435 5.13 14.88 8.59
C PHE A 435 5.36 13.36 8.54
N THR A 436 4.36 12.55 8.88
CA THR A 436 4.48 11.09 8.81
C THR A 436 4.70 10.63 7.38
N ALA A 437 3.99 11.19 6.40
CA ALA A 437 4.21 10.92 4.99
C ALA A 437 5.64 11.28 4.53
N LEU A 438 6.15 12.46 4.89
CA LEU A 438 7.52 12.87 4.58
C LEU A 438 8.55 11.93 5.24
N ASN A 439 8.29 11.47 6.46
CA ASN A 439 9.17 10.52 7.14
C ASN A 439 9.21 9.17 6.42
N THR A 440 8.06 8.68 5.93
CA THR A 440 7.97 7.47 5.09
C THR A 440 8.74 7.65 3.79
N VAL A 441 8.60 8.80 3.12
CA VAL A 441 9.36 9.15 1.92
C VAL A 441 10.87 9.17 2.21
N ALA A 442 11.27 9.74 3.34
CA ALA A 442 12.67 9.83 3.74
C ALA A 442 13.27 8.44 4.03
N LYS A 443 12.53 7.55 4.72
CA LYS A 443 12.93 6.14 4.90
C LYS A 443 13.05 5.40 3.56
N SER A 444 12.08 5.59 2.67
CA SER A 444 12.12 5.04 1.30
C SER A 444 13.37 5.52 0.54
N GLN A 445 13.72 6.81 0.67
CA GLN A 445 14.91 7.35 0.04
C GLN A 445 16.20 6.80 0.65
N GLU A 446 16.29 6.67 1.98
CA GLU A 446 17.44 6.04 2.65
C GLU A 446 17.66 4.62 2.14
N ALA A 447 16.60 3.82 2.01
CA ALA A 447 16.68 2.47 1.44
C ALA A 447 17.17 2.47 -0.01
N ARG A 448 16.71 3.41 -0.85
CA ARG A 448 17.21 3.57 -2.22
C ARG A 448 18.69 3.93 -2.27
N LEU A 449 19.13 4.87 -1.43
CA LEU A 449 20.50 5.34 -1.37
C LEU A 449 21.46 4.28 -0.77
N ALA A 450 20.99 3.46 0.16
CA ALA A 450 21.78 2.37 0.75
C ALA A 450 22.26 1.32 -0.28
N ASN A 451 21.58 1.24 -1.43
CA ASN A 451 21.93 0.37 -2.55
C ASN A 451 22.75 1.08 -3.64
N GLN A 452 22.92 2.39 -3.56
CA GLN A 452 23.70 3.18 -4.52
C GLN A 452 25.11 3.41 -3.98
N ILE A 453 26.08 2.66 -4.49
CA ILE A 453 27.48 2.70 -4.06
C ILE A 453 28.37 3.09 -5.25
N SER A 454 29.24 4.08 -5.07
CA SER A 454 30.20 4.50 -6.10
C SER A 454 31.16 3.38 -6.49
N ALA A 455 31.75 3.47 -7.68
CA ALA A 455 32.74 2.49 -8.13
C ALA A 455 33.98 2.48 -7.21
N ALA A 456 34.39 3.64 -6.70
CA ALA A 456 35.49 3.77 -5.76
C ALA A 456 35.17 3.08 -4.42
N ALA A 457 33.98 3.31 -3.84
CA ALA A 457 33.57 2.63 -2.61
C ALA A 457 33.45 1.11 -2.80
N ARG A 458 32.99 0.63 -3.96
CA ARG A 458 32.98 -0.81 -4.29
C ARG A 458 34.38 -1.42 -4.34
N LYS A 459 35.36 -0.70 -4.89
CA LYS A 459 36.77 -1.14 -4.90
C LYS A 459 37.31 -1.26 -3.46
N TRP A 460 37.01 -0.28 -2.61
CA TRP A 460 37.39 -0.31 -1.21
C TRP A 460 36.76 -1.50 -0.46
N ILE A 461 35.47 -1.78 -0.67
CA ILE A 461 34.78 -2.95 -0.08
C ILE A 461 35.50 -4.25 -0.47
N ARG A 462 35.83 -4.45 -1.75
CA ARG A 462 36.58 -5.64 -2.19
C ARG A 462 37.95 -5.74 -1.50
N THR A 463 38.66 -4.63 -1.39
CA THR A 463 39.97 -4.63 -0.69
C THR A 463 39.85 -4.94 0.81
N VAL A 464 38.71 -4.63 1.43
CA VAL A 464 38.41 -4.98 2.82
C VAL A 464 38.08 -6.47 2.93
N GLU A 465 37.26 -7.01 2.03
CA GLU A 465 36.90 -8.44 1.99
C GLU A 465 38.14 -9.34 1.82
N GLU A 466 39.09 -8.93 0.99
CA GLU A 466 40.35 -9.66 0.77
C GLU A 466 41.43 -9.41 1.86
N ALA A 467 41.18 -8.51 2.81
CA ALA A 467 42.19 -8.11 3.78
C ALA A 467 42.44 -9.18 4.86
N SER A 468 43.72 -9.35 5.24
CA SER A 468 44.12 -10.08 6.44
C SER A 468 43.99 -9.22 7.71
N MET A 469 44.04 -9.84 8.90
CA MET A 469 43.93 -9.12 10.18
C MET A 469 44.92 -7.94 10.32
N GLY A 470 46.16 -8.10 9.83
CA GLY A 470 47.15 -7.02 9.82
C GLY A 470 46.75 -5.89 8.86
N ARG A 471 46.34 -6.25 7.64
CA ARG A 471 45.92 -5.30 6.59
C ARG A 471 44.65 -4.53 6.98
N LEU A 472 43.72 -5.15 7.70
CA LEU A 472 42.52 -4.50 8.24
C LEU A 472 42.86 -3.35 9.20
N ARG A 473 43.90 -3.47 10.03
CA ARG A 473 44.33 -2.38 10.92
C ARG A 473 44.78 -1.15 10.13
N PHE A 474 45.53 -1.36 9.05
CA PHE A 474 45.93 -0.29 8.13
C PHE A 474 44.73 0.31 7.38
N LEU A 475 43.80 -0.52 6.92
CA LEU A 475 42.59 -0.05 6.24
C LEU A 475 41.67 0.77 7.16
N LYS A 476 41.53 0.38 8.44
CA LYS A 476 40.83 1.19 9.46
C LYS A 476 41.47 2.57 9.61
N PHE A 477 42.80 2.63 9.67
CA PHE A 477 43.52 3.90 9.74
C PHE A 477 43.34 4.73 8.47
N ALA A 478 43.37 4.09 7.29
CA ALA A 478 43.16 4.74 6.01
C ALA A 478 41.73 5.30 5.89
N LEU A 479 40.71 4.58 6.35
CA LEU A 479 39.31 5.04 6.37
C LEU A 479 39.10 6.37 7.13
N TYR A 480 39.95 6.67 8.12
CA TYR A 480 39.90 7.95 8.84
C TYR A 480 40.71 9.08 8.17
N ASN A 481 41.82 8.74 7.51
CA ASN A 481 42.84 9.72 7.14
C ASN A 481 42.96 9.98 5.63
N ASP A 482 42.61 8.99 4.81
CA ASP A 482 42.73 9.05 3.36
C ASP A 482 41.76 10.09 2.77
N PRO A 483 42.22 11.00 1.89
CA PRO A 483 41.34 11.96 1.21
C PRO A 483 40.23 11.29 0.39
N GLU A 484 40.48 10.12 -0.21
CA GLU A 484 39.45 9.38 -0.96
C GLU A 484 38.35 8.87 -0.02
N ALA A 485 38.74 8.33 1.15
CA ALA A 485 37.79 7.85 2.15
C ALA A 485 36.98 8.98 2.79
N LYS A 486 37.58 10.16 2.95
CA LYS A 486 36.89 11.37 3.44
C LYS A 486 35.84 11.88 2.45
N GLY A 487 36.07 11.71 1.15
CA GLY A 487 35.15 12.13 0.08
C GLY A 487 33.87 11.27 -0.04
N PHE A 488 33.83 10.08 0.58
CA PHE A 488 32.65 9.22 0.52
C PHE A 488 31.43 9.80 1.26
N THR A 489 30.26 9.52 0.70
CA THR A 489 28.95 9.83 1.29
C THR A 489 28.76 9.11 2.63
N ARG A 490 27.80 9.56 3.45
CA ARG A 490 27.56 8.92 4.76
C ARG A 490 27.16 7.46 4.61
N GLN A 491 26.34 7.10 3.62
CA GLN A 491 25.93 5.71 3.41
C GLN A 491 27.10 4.81 3.01
N GLU A 492 28.03 5.31 2.19
CA GLU A 492 29.19 4.56 1.74
C GLU A 492 30.17 4.35 2.89
N LYS A 493 30.39 5.37 3.71
CA LYS A 493 31.20 5.25 4.94
C LYS A 493 30.61 4.20 5.88
N GLN A 494 29.30 4.23 6.09
CA GLN A 494 28.62 3.25 6.94
C GLN A 494 28.80 1.82 6.40
N ARG A 495 28.54 1.60 5.10
CA ARG A 495 28.77 0.32 4.41
C ARG A 495 30.23 -0.17 4.52
N LEU A 496 31.19 0.72 4.36
CA LEU A 496 32.62 0.40 4.48
C LEU A 496 32.96 -0.04 5.90
N TRP A 497 32.47 0.68 6.91
CA TRP A 497 32.65 0.30 8.31
C TRP A 497 31.94 -1.00 8.67
N ASP A 498 30.77 -1.27 8.09
CA ASP A 498 30.06 -2.54 8.25
C ASP A 498 30.85 -3.70 7.64
N SER A 499 31.39 -3.53 6.43
CA SER A 499 32.27 -4.52 5.78
C SER A 499 33.53 -4.81 6.60
N VAL A 500 34.17 -3.78 7.17
CA VAL A 500 35.32 -3.95 8.06
C VAL A 500 34.95 -4.73 9.32
N ARG A 501 33.80 -4.44 9.93
CA ARG A 501 33.31 -5.16 11.12
C ARG A 501 33.01 -6.63 10.81
N ASN A 502 32.34 -6.90 9.69
CA ASN A 502 32.01 -8.25 9.25
C ASN A 502 33.29 -9.06 8.98
N ARG A 503 34.26 -8.48 8.25
CA ARG A 503 35.51 -9.18 7.98
C ARG A 503 36.32 -9.44 9.25
N GLU A 504 36.31 -8.51 10.19
CA GLU A 504 36.95 -8.71 11.49
C GLU A 504 36.29 -9.84 12.29
N SER A 505 34.95 -9.94 12.29
CA SER A 505 34.27 -11.05 12.96
C SER A 505 34.54 -12.39 12.29
N GLU A 506 34.58 -12.44 10.95
CA GLU A 506 34.96 -13.64 10.20
C GLU A 506 36.37 -14.11 10.56
N LEU A 507 37.36 -13.21 10.51
CA LEU A 507 38.75 -13.56 10.81
C LEU A 507 38.94 -13.98 12.27
N LYS A 508 38.21 -13.37 13.22
CA LYS A 508 38.19 -13.82 14.62
C LYS A 508 37.59 -15.22 14.77
N ALA A 509 36.51 -15.51 14.05
CA ALA A 509 35.91 -16.84 14.03
C ALA A 509 36.87 -17.89 13.43
N GLU A 510 37.57 -17.57 12.34
CA GLU A 510 38.60 -18.44 11.75
C GLU A 510 39.76 -18.71 12.70
N MET A 511 40.23 -17.70 13.44
CA MET A 511 41.28 -17.87 14.44
C MET A 511 40.83 -18.74 15.61
N ASN A 512 39.62 -18.54 16.12
CA ASN A 512 39.05 -19.34 17.20
C ASN A 512 38.83 -20.80 16.78
N ALA A 513 38.41 -21.04 15.54
CA ALA A 513 38.28 -22.38 14.97
C ALA A 513 39.64 -23.10 14.87
N LYS A 514 40.68 -22.40 14.42
CA LYS A 514 42.06 -22.94 14.35
C LYS A 514 42.65 -23.25 15.73
N GLN A 515 42.40 -22.40 16.73
CA GLN A 515 42.81 -22.67 18.12
C GLN A 515 42.10 -23.88 18.72
N SER A 516 40.80 -24.03 18.45
CA SER A 516 40.02 -25.18 18.90
C SER A 516 40.51 -26.50 18.28
N GLN A 517 40.92 -26.48 17.01
CA GLN A 517 41.54 -27.63 16.34
C GLN A 517 42.94 -27.96 16.91
N GLN A 518 43.76 -26.97 17.24
CA GLN A 518 45.08 -27.22 17.85
C GLN A 518 44.98 -27.83 19.26
N MET A 519 43.97 -27.45 20.05
CA MET A 519 43.73 -28.04 21.37
C MET A 519 43.27 -29.51 21.31
N LEU A 520 42.66 -29.94 20.20
CA LEU A 520 42.24 -31.34 19.98
C LEU A 520 43.41 -32.28 19.62
N PHE A 521 44.50 -31.76 19.06
CA PHE A 521 45.68 -32.55 18.69
C PHE A 521 46.79 -32.55 19.75
N GLY A 522 46.66 -31.77 20.83
CA GLY A 522 47.61 -31.69 21.93
C GLY A 522 47.24 -32.56 23.14
N GLN A 523 47.03 -33.87 22.98
CA GLN A 523 47.01 -34.78 24.14
C GLN A 523 48.44 -35.22 24.50
N PRO A 524 48.87 -35.10 25.77
CA PRO A 524 50.18 -35.62 26.19
C PRO A 524 50.15 -37.15 26.21
N ALA A 525 51.16 -37.78 25.60
CA ALA A 525 51.33 -39.22 25.58
C ALA A 525 51.43 -39.78 27.03
N LEU A 526 50.39 -40.50 27.46
CA LEU A 526 50.39 -41.27 28.70
C LEU A 526 51.38 -42.44 28.59
N VAL A 527 52.54 -42.29 29.23
CA VAL A 527 53.49 -43.37 29.49
C VAL A 527 52.79 -44.40 30.40
N LYS A 528 52.50 -45.59 29.85
CA LYS A 528 52.01 -46.73 30.64
C LYS A 528 53.15 -47.31 31.46
N ILE A 529 53.13 -47.06 32.77
CA ILE A 529 53.92 -47.83 33.73
C ILE A 529 53.15 -49.14 33.98
N VAL A 530 53.75 -50.25 33.56
CA VAL A 530 53.28 -51.60 33.86
C VAL A 530 53.87 -52.01 35.21
N HIS A 531 53.03 -52.26 36.20
CA HIS A 531 53.42 -53.01 37.40
C HIS A 531 52.88 -54.43 37.32
N ALA A 532 53.80 -55.38 37.45
CA ALA A 532 53.55 -56.81 37.53
C ALA A 532 53.32 -57.22 39.00
N ALA A 533 52.22 -57.92 39.25
CA ALA A 533 52.08 -59.08 40.13
C ALA A 533 50.63 -59.60 40.04
#